data_AF-A0A346XS46-F1
#
_entry.id   AF-A0A346XS46-F1
#
_cell.length_a   1.000
_cell.length_b   1.000
_cell.length_c   1.000
_cell.angle_alpha   90.00
_cell.angle_beta   90.00
_cell.angle_gamma   90.00
#
_symmetry.space_group_name_H-M   'P 1'
#
loop_
_entity.id
_entity.type
_entity.pdbx_description
1 polymer ?
#
loop_
_entity_poly.entity_id
_entity_poly.type
_entity_poly.pdbx_seq_one_letter_code
_entity_poly.pdbx_strand_id
1 'polypeptide(L)'
;MSSYLLDAADHFYSAVTLIIMPLDLDDDLVEGDPENLGEDWGWAFERAPKWGISPGRSRLGRLHLTGSVRLFPGDGQHRLLSCFAAMQTDPNIGVEQIPVVLLPFTGFEQVRQLFADLNLNARPVSKTIGYDFDSRDPEALLAKAVADSVDLFKGRVNKRNGRLPGDSVITLNTIVKGDFEIVTALGKIDEGLHEQVAPPSRAAVASARNRLFDGDLDVLTERVCRVWDVVVRCFRDEWDCVLRNEPTSSKLSPAALLRQDYLFPHGLAMQGLAMAAGEVMCLWGDDWQLRFEKAVASFDWRRESPDWFGTAVVTGPNGPRINNTGAAVKDLARTVAARA
;
A
#
# COMPACT_ATOMS: atom_id res chain seq x y z
N MET A 1 0.99 -23.26 11.84
CA MET A 1 -0.43 -23.09 11.44
C MET A 1 -0.81 -21.64 11.72
N SER A 2 -1.52 -20.98 10.80
CA SER A 2 -1.91 -19.58 10.97
C SER A 2 -3.09 -19.50 11.95
N SER A 3 -2.92 -18.89 13.13
CA SER A 3 -3.98 -18.71 14.14
C SER A 3 -5.07 -17.71 13.71
N TYR A 4 -4.84 -16.99 12.61
CA TYR A 4 -5.71 -15.93 12.12
C TYR A 4 -7.17 -16.37 11.89
N LEU A 5 -7.43 -17.63 11.53
CA LEU A 5 -8.80 -18.13 11.36
C LEU A 5 -9.58 -18.27 12.67
N LEU A 6 -8.89 -18.35 13.81
CA LEU A 6 -9.51 -18.47 15.13
C LEU A 6 -9.61 -17.12 15.85
N ASP A 7 -8.69 -16.19 15.54
CA ASP A 7 -8.51 -14.96 16.32
C ASP A 7 -9.11 -13.71 15.66
N ALA A 8 -9.49 -13.76 14.37
CA ALA A 8 -10.02 -12.61 13.64
C ALA A 8 -11.53 -12.72 13.37
N ALA A 9 -12.28 -11.66 13.66
CA ALA A 9 -13.74 -11.64 13.46
C ALA A 9 -14.18 -11.68 11.97
N ASP A 10 -13.29 -11.34 11.03
CA ASP A 10 -13.54 -11.33 9.58
C ASP A 10 -12.55 -12.25 8.84
N HIS A 11 -12.39 -13.46 9.36
CA HIS A 11 -11.39 -14.41 8.88
C HIS A 11 -11.73 -15.02 7.51
N PHE A 12 -12.94 -14.78 6.97
CA PHE A 12 -13.42 -15.30 5.69
C PHE A 12 -13.60 -14.27 4.55
N TYR A 13 -12.82 -13.19 4.52
CA TYR A 13 -13.04 -12.09 3.54
C TYR A 13 -12.75 -12.43 2.06
N SER A 14 -11.76 -13.29 1.75
CA SER A 14 -11.38 -13.60 0.35
C SER A 14 -12.20 -14.75 -0.21
N ALA A 15 -12.25 -14.92 -1.54
CA ALA A 15 -12.93 -16.06 -2.16
C ALA A 15 -12.02 -17.28 -2.32
N VAL A 16 -12.60 -18.49 -2.37
CA VAL A 16 -11.92 -19.72 -2.81
C VAL A 16 -12.36 -20.03 -4.23
N THR A 17 -11.41 -20.34 -5.13
CA THR A 17 -11.73 -20.73 -6.50
C THR A 17 -11.91 -22.23 -6.56
N LEU A 18 -13.10 -22.68 -6.96
CA LEU A 18 -13.49 -24.07 -7.10
C LEU A 18 -13.82 -24.36 -8.57
N ILE A 19 -13.33 -25.49 -9.07
CA ILE A 19 -13.60 -25.99 -10.40
C ILE A 19 -14.66 -27.08 -10.27
N ILE A 20 -15.79 -26.90 -10.95
CA ILE A 20 -16.84 -27.92 -11.06
C ILE A 20 -16.31 -28.95 -12.06
N MET A 21 -15.98 -30.15 -11.59
CA MET A 21 -15.48 -31.24 -12.42
C MET A 21 -16.51 -32.38 -12.44
N PRO A 22 -16.57 -33.18 -13.51
CA PRO A 22 -17.34 -34.42 -13.48
C PRO A 22 -16.72 -35.39 -12.45
N LEU A 23 -17.56 -36.24 -11.87
CA LEU A 23 -17.14 -37.22 -10.87
C LEU A 23 -16.20 -38.26 -11.49
N ASP A 24 -16.56 -38.75 -12.68
CA ASP A 24 -15.69 -39.49 -13.58
C ASP A 24 -15.06 -38.52 -14.60
N LEU A 25 -13.75 -38.60 -14.80
CA LEU A 25 -13.03 -37.67 -15.69
C LEU A 25 -13.18 -38.02 -17.17
N ASP A 26 -13.70 -39.21 -17.46
CA ASP A 26 -14.05 -39.64 -18.82
C ASP A 26 -15.44 -39.13 -19.25
N ASP A 27 -16.24 -38.58 -18.33
CA ASP A 27 -17.54 -37.99 -18.61
C ASP A 27 -17.45 -36.52 -19.05
N ASP A 28 -18.33 -36.11 -19.95
CA ASP A 28 -18.50 -34.71 -20.32
C ASP A 28 -19.27 -33.93 -19.24
N LEU A 29 -18.75 -32.76 -18.86
CA LEU A 29 -19.49 -31.85 -17.98
C LEU A 29 -20.45 -30.99 -18.81
N VAL A 30 -21.74 -31.31 -18.76
CA VAL A 30 -22.79 -30.60 -19.50
C VAL A 30 -23.48 -29.57 -18.60
N GLU A 31 -23.63 -28.34 -19.10
CA GLU A 31 -24.51 -27.32 -18.51
C GLU A 31 -25.97 -27.66 -18.81
N GLY A 32 -26.79 -27.82 -17.77
CA GLY A 32 -28.20 -28.15 -17.87
C GLY A 32 -29.11 -26.93 -18.04
N ASP A 33 -30.31 -27.14 -18.56
CA ASP A 33 -31.37 -26.14 -18.60
C ASP A 33 -32.11 -26.10 -17.26
N PRO A 34 -32.05 -24.99 -16.49
CA PRO A 34 -32.73 -24.87 -15.21
C PRO A 34 -34.27 -25.00 -15.29
N GLU A 35 -34.87 -24.84 -16.48
CA GLU A 35 -36.31 -25.02 -16.68
C GLU A 35 -36.69 -26.46 -17.05
N ASN A 36 -35.72 -27.31 -17.43
CA ASN A 36 -35.92 -28.70 -17.83
C ASN A 36 -34.73 -29.59 -17.42
N LEU A 37 -34.62 -29.84 -16.11
CA LEU A 37 -33.58 -30.65 -15.52
C LEU A 37 -33.85 -32.14 -15.80
N GLY A 38 -33.30 -32.67 -16.91
CA GLY A 38 -33.23 -34.10 -17.20
C GLY A 38 -32.25 -34.84 -16.28
N GLU A 39 -31.77 -36.03 -16.66
CA GLU A 39 -30.83 -36.82 -15.82
C GLU A 39 -29.34 -36.61 -16.19
N ASP A 40 -29.03 -36.03 -17.36
CA ASP A 40 -27.67 -35.97 -17.92
C ASP A 40 -27.07 -34.54 -17.92
N TRP A 41 -26.90 -33.94 -16.74
CA TRP A 41 -26.23 -32.64 -16.60
C TRP A 41 -25.40 -32.57 -15.30
N GLY A 42 -24.35 -31.74 -15.31
CA GLY A 42 -23.47 -31.55 -14.15
C GLY A 42 -23.82 -30.33 -13.30
N TRP A 43 -24.19 -29.22 -13.95
CA TRP A 43 -24.55 -27.98 -13.28
C TRP A 43 -25.53 -27.15 -14.10
N ALA A 44 -26.34 -26.30 -13.45
CA ALA A 44 -27.25 -25.37 -14.12
C ALA A 44 -27.43 -24.10 -13.29
N PHE A 45 -27.45 -22.92 -13.92
CA PHE A 45 -27.67 -21.65 -13.21
C PHE A 45 -29.04 -21.04 -13.52
N GLU A 46 -29.96 -21.17 -12.57
CA GLU A 46 -31.28 -20.55 -12.62
C GLU A 46 -31.16 -19.07 -12.20
N ARG A 47 -31.29 -18.14 -13.15
CA ARG A 47 -31.35 -16.71 -12.82
C ARG A 47 -32.59 -16.44 -11.96
N ALA A 48 -32.58 -15.42 -11.11
CA ALA A 48 -33.74 -15.07 -10.29
C ALA A 48 -34.62 -14.00 -10.97
N PRO A 49 -35.69 -14.34 -11.74
CA PRO A 49 -36.63 -13.37 -12.28
C PRO A 49 -37.69 -12.92 -11.27
N LYS A 50 -37.94 -13.70 -10.20
CA LYS A 50 -39.07 -13.49 -9.26
C LYS A 50 -38.75 -12.64 -8.02
N TRP A 51 -37.54 -12.10 -7.90
CA TRP A 51 -37.09 -11.38 -6.69
C TRP A 51 -37.35 -9.86 -6.75
N GLY A 52 -38.27 -9.41 -7.61
CA GLY A 52 -38.62 -7.99 -7.76
C GLY A 52 -37.57 -7.13 -8.46
N ILE A 53 -36.55 -7.74 -9.06
CA ILE A 53 -35.46 -7.08 -9.80
C ILE A 53 -35.74 -7.23 -11.29
N SER A 54 -35.77 -6.13 -12.05
CA SER A 54 -36.16 -6.12 -13.46
C SER A 54 -35.49 -7.23 -14.30
N PRO A 55 -36.26 -8.00 -15.09
CA PRO A 55 -35.70 -9.02 -15.98
C PRO A 55 -34.78 -8.35 -17.01
N GLY A 56 -33.51 -8.73 -17.02
CA GLY A 56 -32.50 -8.20 -17.95
C GLY A 56 -31.23 -7.65 -17.31
N ARG A 57 -31.18 -7.43 -15.98
CA ARG A 57 -29.97 -6.95 -15.28
C ARG A 57 -29.55 -7.74 -14.03
N SER A 58 -30.35 -8.67 -13.54
CA SER A 58 -29.98 -9.46 -12.36
C SER A 58 -28.90 -10.49 -12.69
N ARG A 59 -27.74 -10.38 -12.02
CA ARG A 59 -26.65 -11.38 -12.03
C ARG A 59 -26.80 -12.40 -10.88
N LEU A 60 -27.93 -12.36 -10.19
CA LEU A 60 -28.22 -13.19 -9.02
C LEU A 60 -29.16 -14.34 -9.41
N GLY A 61 -28.96 -15.51 -8.81
CA GLY A 61 -29.66 -16.73 -9.16
C GLY A 61 -29.30 -17.89 -8.22
N ARG A 62 -29.79 -19.07 -8.55
CA ARG A 62 -29.48 -20.34 -7.88
C ARG A 62 -28.63 -21.19 -8.80
N LEU A 63 -27.51 -21.69 -8.27
CA LEU A 63 -26.72 -22.70 -8.93
C LEU A 63 -27.20 -24.08 -8.45
N HIS A 64 -27.57 -24.92 -9.40
CA HIS A 64 -27.90 -26.33 -9.19
C HIS A 64 -26.65 -27.15 -9.54
N LEU A 65 -26.29 -28.09 -8.66
CA LEU A 65 -25.20 -29.05 -8.85
C LEU A 65 -25.78 -30.45 -8.63
N THR A 66 -25.47 -31.38 -9.52
CA THR A 66 -25.90 -32.78 -9.38
C THR A 66 -24.91 -33.59 -8.54
N GLY A 67 -25.29 -34.82 -8.17
CA GLY A 67 -24.39 -35.77 -7.52
C GLY A 67 -23.26 -36.29 -8.42
N SER A 68 -23.30 -35.99 -9.72
CA SER A 68 -22.29 -36.40 -10.71
C SER A 68 -21.14 -35.40 -10.84
N VAL A 69 -21.05 -34.38 -9.99
CA VAL A 69 -19.92 -33.44 -9.97
C VAL A 69 -19.14 -33.45 -8.67
N ARG A 70 -17.87 -33.06 -8.76
CA ARG A 70 -16.98 -32.79 -7.63
C ARG A 70 -16.45 -31.37 -7.72
N LEU A 71 -16.23 -30.72 -6.57
CA LEU A 71 -15.62 -29.40 -6.51
C LEU A 71 -14.13 -29.53 -6.23
N PHE A 72 -13.31 -29.20 -7.21
CA PHE A 72 -11.85 -29.27 -7.12
C PHE A 72 -11.25 -27.88 -6.82
N PRO A 73 -10.36 -27.72 -5.82
CA PRO A 73 -9.77 -26.42 -5.52
C PRO A 73 -8.80 -25.93 -6.60
N GLY A 74 -9.23 -24.94 -7.39
CA GLY A 74 -8.42 -24.25 -8.39
C GLY A 74 -7.46 -23.20 -7.80
N ASP A 75 -7.82 -22.61 -6.66
CA ASP A 75 -6.96 -21.74 -5.86
C ASP A 75 -7.48 -21.69 -4.41
N GLY A 76 -6.62 -21.36 -3.44
CA GLY A 76 -7.00 -21.32 -2.03
C GLY A 76 -6.86 -22.66 -1.29
N GLN A 77 -6.06 -23.59 -1.81
CA GLN A 77 -5.83 -24.93 -1.22
C GLN A 77 -5.33 -24.85 0.24
N HIS A 78 -4.34 -23.98 0.50
CA HIS A 78 -3.82 -23.75 1.85
C HIS A 78 -4.91 -23.22 2.80
N ARG A 79 -5.87 -22.47 2.27
CA ARG A 79 -6.98 -21.93 3.04
C ARG A 79 -8.00 -23.00 3.37
N LEU A 80 -8.38 -23.84 2.41
CA LEU A 80 -9.24 -25.01 2.68
C LEU A 80 -8.63 -25.92 3.74
N LEU A 81 -7.32 -26.21 3.64
CA LEU A 81 -6.60 -26.97 4.67
C LEU A 81 -6.65 -26.28 6.04
N SER A 82 -6.51 -24.96 6.07
CA SER A 82 -6.61 -24.18 7.31
C SER A 82 -8.03 -24.19 7.87
N CYS A 83 -9.07 -24.14 7.04
CA CYS A 83 -10.46 -24.31 7.47
C CYS A 83 -10.67 -25.68 8.09
N PHE A 84 -10.19 -26.76 7.45
CA PHE A 84 -10.29 -28.11 8.01
C PHE A 84 -9.58 -28.23 9.36
N ALA A 85 -8.39 -27.64 9.49
CA ALA A 85 -7.65 -27.62 10.75
C ALA A 85 -8.37 -26.77 11.83
N ALA A 86 -8.95 -25.63 11.46
CA ALA A 86 -9.69 -24.76 12.37
C ALA A 86 -10.98 -25.45 12.86
N MET A 87 -11.70 -26.17 11.99
CA MET A 87 -12.89 -26.95 12.35
C MET A 87 -12.60 -28.09 13.34
N GLN A 88 -11.37 -28.60 13.38
CA GLN A 88 -10.95 -29.56 14.41
C GLN A 88 -10.84 -28.91 15.80
N THR A 89 -10.62 -27.59 15.85
CA THR A 89 -10.47 -26.83 17.09
C THR A 89 -11.80 -26.21 17.52
N ASP A 90 -12.52 -25.58 16.60
CA ASP A 90 -13.86 -25.02 16.80
C ASP A 90 -14.82 -25.52 15.71
N PRO A 91 -15.71 -26.47 16.04
CA PRO A 91 -16.71 -26.98 15.11
C PRO A 91 -17.69 -25.92 14.58
N ASN A 92 -17.87 -24.78 15.26
CA ASN A 92 -18.81 -23.73 14.82
C ASN A 92 -18.38 -23.07 13.51
N ILE A 93 -17.09 -23.13 13.17
CA ILE A 93 -16.56 -22.64 11.88
C ILE A 93 -17.24 -23.35 10.70
N GLY A 94 -17.74 -24.58 10.90
CA GLY A 94 -18.44 -25.34 9.85
C GLY A 94 -19.78 -24.74 9.40
N VAL A 95 -20.38 -23.81 10.15
CA VAL A 95 -21.62 -23.14 9.74
C VAL A 95 -21.38 -21.80 9.02
N GLU A 96 -20.12 -21.34 8.99
CA GLU A 96 -19.77 -20.09 8.33
C GLU A 96 -19.81 -20.21 6.81
N GLN A 97 -20.22 -19.13 6.16
CA GLN A 97 -20.30 -19.06 4.71
C GLN A 97 -19.09 -18.32 4.16
N ILE A 98 -18.42 -18.94 3.19
CA ILE A 98 -17.30 -18.31 2.48
C ILE A 98 -17.72 -17.95 1.06
N PRO A 99 -17.24 -16.82 0.51
CA PRO A 99 -17.43 -16.55 -0.90
C PRO A 99 -16.61 -17.57 -1.73
N VAL A 100 -17.23 -18.10 -2.78
CA VAL A 100 -16.58 -19.01 -3.72
C VAL A 100 -16.70 -18.47 -5.15
N VAL A 101 -15.65 -18.68 -5.94
CA VAL A 101 -15.67 -18.49 -7.39
C VAL A 101 -15.74 -19.87 -8.02
N LEU A 102 -16.82 -20.15 -8.75
CA LEU A 102 -17.03 -21.44 -9.40
C LEU A 102 -16.72 -21.34 -10.89
N LEU A 103 -15.90 -22.26 -11.39
CA LEU A 103 -15.52 -22.34 -12.81
C LEU A 103 -15.92 -23.73 -13.36
N PRO A 104 -16.62 -23.83 -14.49
CA PRO A 104 -16.92 -25.12 -15.09
C PRO A 104 -15.64 -25.74 -15.69
N PHE A 105 -15.46 -27.04 -15.51
CA PHE A 105 -14.40 -27.79 -16.18
C PHE A 105 -14.70 -27.93 -17.67
N THR A 106 -13.76 -27.53 -18.53
CA THR A 106 -13.85 -27.78 -19.97
C THR A 106 -12.67 -28.59 -20.51
N GLY A 107 -11.80 -29.11 -19.64
CA GLY A 107 -10.61 -29.88 -20.02
C GLY A 107 -9.34 -29.52 -19.24
N PHE A 108 -8.37 -30.45 -19.20
CA PHE A 108 -7.14 -30.30 -18.42
C PHE A 108 -6.27 -29.12 -18.86
N GLU A 109 -6.19 -28.82 -20.16
CA GLU A 109 -5.38 -27.70 -20.66
C GLU A 109 -5.94 -26.35 -20.18
N GLN A 110 -7.26 -26.17 -20.17
CA GLN A 110 -7.88 -24.96 -19.63
C GLN A 110 -7.62 -24.83 -18.13
N VAL A 111 -7.77 -25.92 -17.36
CA VAL A 111 -7.49 -25.91 -15.92
C VAL A 111 -6.03 -25.52 -15.65
N ARG A 112 -5.07 -26.12 -16.37
CA ARG A 112 -3.64 -25.78 -16.25
C ARG A 112 -3.36 -24.32 -16.61
N GLN A 113 -4.00 -23.81 -17.66
CA GLN A 113 -3.90 -22.40 -18.04
C GLN A 113 -4.51 -21.48 -16.98
N LEU A 114 -5.67 -21.81 -16.41
CA LEU A 114 -6.29 -21.07 -15.32
C LEU A 114 -5.39 -21.04 -14.07
N PHE A 115 -4.79 -22.17 -13.71
CA PHE A 115 -3.79 -22.23 -12.63
C PHE A 115 -2.59 -21.32 -12.91
N ALA A 116 -2.07 -21.33 -14.14
CA ALA A 116 -0.98 -20.47 -14.54
C ALA A 116 -1.40 -18.99 -14.49
N ASP A 117 -2.57 -18.65 -15.01
CA ASP A 117 -3.08 -17.28 -15.08
C ASP A 117 -3.39 -16.70 -13.71
N LEU A 118 -4.00 -17.49 -12.81
CA LEU A 118 -4.27 -17.06 -11.43
C LEU A 118 -2.97 -16.73 -10.69
N ASN A 119 -1.90 -17.49 -10.92
CA ASN A 119 -0.61 -17.25 -10.29
C ASN A 119 0.21 -16.15 -10.98
N LEU A 120 0.26 -16.13 -12.31
CA LEU A 120 1.05 -15.18 -13.11
C LEU A 120 0.41 -13.78 -13.15
N ASN A 121 -0.92 -13.71 -13.20
CA ASN A 121 -1.66 -12.45 -13.24
C ASN A 121 -2.16 -12.02 -11.86
N ALA A 122 -1.77 -12.71 -10.78
CA ALA A 122 -1.99 -12.25 -9.42
C ALA A 122 -1.46 -10.83 -9.28
N ARG A 123 -2.35 -9.84 -9.30
CA ARG A 123 -1.97 -8.44 -9.12
C ARG A 123 -1.68 -8.26 -7.64
N PRO A 124 -0.42 -8.04 -7.23
CA PRO A 124 -0.14 -7.78 -5.84
C PRO A 124 -0.92 -6.54 -5.42
N VAL A 125 -1.49 -6.59 -4.22
CA VAL A 125 -2.08 -5.42 -3.60
C VAL A 125 -1.01 -4.34 -3.56
N SER A 126 -1.37 -3.10 -3.93
CA SER A 126 -0.38 -2.01 -3.92
C SER A 126 0.18 -1.85 -2.50
N LYS A 127 1.48 -1.57 -2.37
CA LYS A 127 2.12 -1.41 -1.05
C LYS A 127 1.36 -0.43 -0.15
N THR A 128 0.83 0.66 -0.71
CA THR A 128 0.03 1.65 0.02
C THR A 128 -1.21 1.03 0.67
N ILE A 129 -1.94 0.19 -0.07
CA ILE A 129 -3.11 -0.51 0.46
C ILE A 129 -2.68 -1.56 1.50
N GLY A 130 -1.57 -2.27 1.25
CA GLY A 130 -0.98 -3.19 2.21
C GLY A 130 -0.71 -2.51 3.55
N TYR A 131 0.00 -1.39 3.55
CA TYR A 131 0.25 -0.60 4.76
C TYR A 131 -1.05 -0.10 5.41
N ASP A 132 -2.03 0.39 4.63
CA ASP A 132 -3.29 0.89 5.17
C ASP A 132 -4.10 -0.18 5.93
N PHE A 133 -4.06 -1.43 5.47
CA PHE A 133 -4.71 -2.55 6.16
C PHE A 133 -3.85 -3.24 7.21
N ASP A 134 -2.53 -3.01 7.24
CA ASP A 134 -1.66 -3.69 8.20
C ASP A 134 -1.82 -3.13 9.62
N SER A 135 -2.31 -3.96 10.54
CA SER A 135 -2.50 -3.61 11.96
C SER A 135 -1.41 -4.15 12.88
N ARG A 136 -0.38 -4.80 12.33
CA ARG A 136 0.63 -5.53 13.09
C ARG A 136 2.05 -5.01 12.87
N ASP A 137 2.35 -4.56 11.66
CA ASP A 137 3.66 -4.02 11.29
C ASP A 137 3.89 -2.66 12.00
N PRO A 138 4.86 -2.55 12.92
CA PRO A 138 5.15 -1.30 13.62
C PRO A 138 5.50 -0.14 12.67
N GLU A 139 6.15 -0.42 11.52
CA GLU A 139 6.46 0.62 10.54
C GLU A 139 5.18 1.17 9.88
N ALA A 140 4.19 0.29 9.63
CA ALA A 140 2.88 0.70 9.10
C ALA A 140 2.05 1.48 10.13
N LEU A 141 2.08 1.04 11.40
CA LEU A 141 1.40 1.71 12.50
C LEU A 141 1.96 3.11 12.76
N LEU A 142 3.29 3.25 12.78
CA LEU A 142 3.98 4.55 12.89
C LEU A 142 3.55 5.48 11.76
N ALA A 143 3.58 5.03 10.50
CA ALA A 143 3.22 5.86 9.36
C ALA A 143 1.75 6.32 9.38
N LYS A 144 0.84 5.50 9.90
CA LYS A 144 -0.56 5.91 10.12
C LYS A 144 -0.67 6.96 11.23
N ALA A 145 0.04 6.76 12.34
CA ALA A 145 0.05 7.71 13.44
C ALA A 145 0.63 9.07 13.00
N VAL A 146 1.71 9.07 12.22
CA VAL A 146 2.30 10.27 11.60
C VAL A 146 1.32 10.94 10.63
N ALA A 147 0.64 10.16 9.79
CA ALA A 147 -0.37 10.67 8.85
C ALA A 147 -1.52 11.39 9.55
N ASP A 148 -1.88 10.95 10.76
CA ASP A 148 -2.95 11.54 11.56
C ASP A 148 -2.46 12.62 12.54
N SER A 149 -1.15 12.78 12.73
CA SER A 149 -0.56 13.72 13.70
C SER A 149 0.01 14.99 13.08
N VAL A 150 0.66 14.90 11.92
CA VAL A 150 1.23 16.06 11.21
C VAL A 150 0.12 16.87 10.53
N ASP A 151 0.01 18.16 10.84
CA ASP A 151 -1.12 19.01 10.42
C ASP A 151 -1.34 19.08 8.91
N LEU A 152 -0.26 19.11 8.13
CA LEU A 152 -0.36 19.07 6.67
C LEU A 152 -0.95 17.75 6.17
N PHE A 153 -0.67 16.63 6.84
CA PHE A 153 -1.05 15.29 6.39
C PHE A 153 -2.48 14.92 6.77
N LYS A 154 -2.99 15.41 7.90
CA LYS A 154 -4.35 15.15 8.40
C LYS A 154 -5.41 15.31 7.30
N GLY A 155 -6.09 14.22 6.97
CA GLY A 155 -7.13 14.18 5.93
C GLY A 155 -6.65 14.35 4.48
N ARG A 156 -5.34 14.45 4.24
CA ARG A 156 -4.72 14.73 2.92
C ARG A 156 -3.71 13.66 2.49
N VAL A 157 -3.71 12.47 3.11
CA VAL A 157 -2.87 11.33 2.70
C VAL A 157 -3.61 10.41 1.74
N ASN A 158 -3.04 10.15 0.57
CA ASN A 158 -3.56 9.11 -0.31
C ASN A 158 -3.10 7.71 0.16
N LYS A 159 -4.06 6.88 0.57
CA LYS A 159 -3.84 5.51 1.04
C LYS A 159 -4.12 4.43 -0.02
N ARG A 160 -4.54 4.81 -1.24
CA ARG A 160 -5.02 3.84 -2.26
C ARG A 160 -3.97 3.39 -3.27
N ASN A 161 -3.04 4.26 -3.64
CA ASN A 161 -2.03 3.97 -4.65
C ASN A 161 -0.84 4.93 -4.53
N GLY A 162 0.18 4.75 -5.38
CA GLY A 162 1.37 5.60 -5.41
C GLY A 162 1.23 6.93 -6.16
N ARG A 163 0.00 7.40 -6.44
CA ARG A 163 -0.25 8.69 -7.11
C ARG A 163 -0.72 9.74 -6.12
N LEU A 164 -0.71 11.02 -6.50
CA LEU A 164 -1.22 12.12 -5.68
C LEU A 164 -2.45 12.76 -6.36
N PRO A 165 -3.66 12.21 -6.15
CA PRO A 165 -4.88 12.76 -6.72
C PRO A 165 -5.41 13.94 -5.89
N GLY A 166 -5.98 14.94 -6.57
CA GLY A 166 -6.76 16.02 -5.93
C GLY A 166 -6.00 16.69 -4.78
N ASP A 167 -6.64 16.78 -3.62
CA ASP A 167 -6.15 17.43 -2.40
C ASP A 167 -5.04 16.65 -1.67
N SER A 168 -4.70 15.45 -2.13
CA SER A 168 -3.68 14.64 -1.46
C SER A 168 -2.33 15.34 -1.53
N VAL A 169 -1.65 15.51 -0.39
CA VAL A 169 -0.31 16.15 -0.31
C VAL A 169 0.81 15.12 -0.33
N ILE A 170 0.54 13.90 0.16
CA ILE A 170 1.51 12.81 0.28
C ILE A 170 0.80 11.46 0.16
N THR A 171 1.54 10.38 -0.15
CA THR A 171 1.01 9.01 -0.11
C THR A 171 1.47 8.30 1.16
N LEU A 172 0.69 7.34 1.67
CA LEU A 172 1.10 6.57 2.86
C LEU A 172 2.44 5.85 2.63
N ASN A 173 2.68 5.32 1.43
CA ASN A 173 3.96 4.71 1.07
C ASN A 173 5.14 5.71 1.06
N THR A 174 4.89 7.00 0.81
CA THR A 174 5.94 8.04 0.95
C THR A 174 6.24 8.31 2.41
N ILE A 175 5.21 8.35 3.28
CA ILE A 175 5.39 8.50 4.73
C ILE A 175 6.23 7.34 5.27
N VAL A 176 5.84 6.07 5.01
CA VAL A 176 6.61 4.89 5.44
C VAL A 176 8.09 4.99 5.04
N LYS A 177 8.36 5.41 3.80
CA LYS A 177 9.74 5.56 3.32
C LYS A 177 10.49 6.72 3.97
N GLY A 178 9.83 7.84 4.26
CA GLY A 178 10.45 8.96 4.97
C GLY A 178 10.68 8.61 6.44
N ASP A 179 9.69 8.02 7.11
CA ASP A 179 9.78 7.53 8.48
C ASP A 179 10.93 6.55 8.63
N PHE A 180 11.11 5.63 7.69
CA PHE A 180 12.24 4.71 7.68
C PHE A 180 13.59 5.45 7.79
N GLU A 181 13.78 6.52 7.02
CA GLU A 181 15.04 7.29 7.03
C GLU A 181 15.19 8.08 8.34
N ILE A 182 14.09 8.66 8.84
CA ILE A 182 14.05 9.40 10.10
C ILE A 182 14.36 8.48 11.29
N VAL A 183 13.67 7.35 11.40
CA VAL A 183 13.88 6.36 12.47
C VAL A 183 15.30 5.76 12.37
N THR A 184 15.83 5.58 11.16
CA THR A 184 17.22 5.16 10.98
C THR A 184 18.21 6.20 11.53
N ALA A 185 17.97 7.49 11.30
CA ALA A 185 18.80 8.56 11.86
C ALA A 185 18.67 8.63 13.39
N LEU A 186 17.45 8.60 13.92
CA LEU A 186 17.19 8.57 15.37
C LEU A 186 17.90 7.37 16.04
N GLY A 187 17.84 6.19 15.44
CA GLY A 187 18.53 5.01 15.97
C GLY A 187 20.04 5.16 15.99
N LYS A 188 20.63 5.77 14.95
CA LYS A 188 22.08 6.09 14.94
C LYS A 188 22.45 7.12 16.00
N ILE A 189 21.56 8.06 16.29
CA ILE A 189 21.77 9.10 17.30
C ILE A 189 21.73 8.48 18.70
N ASP A 190 20.66 7.75 19.02
CA ASP A 190 20.44 7.14 20.33
C ASP A 190 21.55 6.15 20.72
N GLU A 191 22.13 5.47 19.72
CA GLU A 191 23.19 4.48 19.92
C GLU A 191 24.60 5.05 19.70
N GLY A 192 24.75 6.37 19.47
CA GLY A 192 26.04 7.02 19.23
C GLY A 192 26.76 6.51 17.97
N LEU A 193 26.06 5.88 17.03
CA LEU A 193 26.64 5.35 15.80
C LEU A 193 27.09 6.44 14.83
N HIS A 194 26.48 7.63 14.92
CA HIS A 194 26.81 8.77 14.08
C HIS A 194 28.17 9.41 14.42
N GLU A 195 28.67 9.21 15.65
CA GLU A 195 29.95 9.76 16.13
C GLU A 195 31.14 8.83 15.80
N GLN A 196 30.88 7.64 15.27
CA GLN A 196 31.92 6.66 14.99
C GLN A 196 32.83 7.12 13.85
N VAL A 197 34.15 6.94 14.05
CA VAL A 197 35.17 7.27 13.03
C VAL A 197 35.00 6.44 11.76
N ALA A 198 34.62 5.16 11.91
CA ALA A 198 34.32 4.28 10.79
C ALA A 198 32.80 4.21 10.56
N PRO A 199 32.32 4.17 9.31
CA PRO A 199 30.89 4.00 9.03
C PRO A 199 30.32 2.75 9.71
N PRO A 200 29.18 2.86 10.42
CA PRO A 200 28.61 1.73 11.14
C PRO A 200 28.15 0.64 10.17
N SER A 201 28.26 -0.62 10.59
CA SER A 201 27.79 -1.75 9.77
C SER A 201 26.28 -1.68 9.55
N ARG A 202 25.82 -2.22 8.42
CA ARG A 202 24.37 -2.30 8.10
C ARG A 202 23.58 -3.03 9.19
N ALA A 203 24.17 -4.05 9.81
CA ALA A 203 23.53 -4.81 10.88
C ALA A 203 23.40 -3.97 12.17
N ALA A 204 24.42 -3.19 12.52
CA ALA A 204 24.36 -2.29 13.67
C ALA A 204 23.27 -1.22 13.49
N VAL A 205 23.20 -0.60 12.31
CA VAL A 205 22.17 0.40 11.98
C VAL A 205 20.77 -0.21 12.02
N ALA A 206 20.58 -1.40 11.45
CA ALA A 206 19.29 -2.09 11.49
C ALA A 206 18.88 -2.45 12.93
N SER A 207 19.81 -2.92 13.76
CA SER A 207 19.56 -3.24 15.16
C SER A 207 19.18 -1.99 15.97
N ALA A 208 19.90 -0.88 15.78
CA ALA A 208 19.62 0.39 16.44
C ALA A 208 18.21 0.91 16.09
N ARG A 209 17.85 0.86 14.81
CA ARG A 209 16.52 1.25 14.34
C ARG A 209 15.43 0.35 14.92
N ASN A 210 15.62 -0.97 14.92
CA ASN A 210 14.61 -1.91 15.42
C ASN A 210 14.35 -1.73 16.92
N ARG A 211 15.38 -1.39 17.72
CA ARG A 211 15.22 -1.08 19.15
C ARG A 211 14.23 0.07 19.43
N LEU A 212 14.08 1.03 18.51
CA LEU A 212 13.09 2.09 18.65
C LEU A 212 11.65 1.57 18.59
N PHE A 213 11.41 0.49 17.84
CA PHE A 213 10.09 -0.14 17.74
C PHE A 213 9.82 -1.12 18.89
N ASP A 214 10.84 -1.52 19.66
CA ASP A 214 10.66 -2.30 20.90
C ASP A 214 10.17 -1.42 22.07
N GLY A 215 10.23 -0.09 21.92
CA GLY A 215 9.80 0.89 22.91
C GLY A 215 8.35 1.37 22.74
N ASP A 216 8.04 2.51 23.35
CA ASP A 216 6.73 3.15 23.25
C ASP A 216 6.56 3.81 21.86
N LEU A 217 5.57 3.30 21.11
CA LEU A 217 5.29 3.77 19.75
C LEU A 217 4.77 5.21 19.73
N ASP A 218 4.09 5.68 20.77
CA ASP A 218 3.60 7.06 20.84
C ASP A 218 4.78 8.03 21.00
N VAL A 219 5.76 7.66 21.82
CA VAL A 219 7.01 8.43 21.97
C VAL A 219 7.80 8.46 20.65
N LEU A 220 7.90 7.33 19.95
CA LEU A 220 8.54 7.29 18.64
C LEU A 220 7.78 8.17 17.63
N THR A 221 6.45 8.10 17.63
CA THR A 221 5.58 8.92 16.77
C THR A 221 5.81 10.40 17.01
N GLU A 222 5.88 10.85 18.26
CA GLU A 222 6.16 12.25 18.59
C GLU A 222 7.52 12.70 18.02
N ARG A 223 8.56 11.87 18.19
CA ARG A 223 9.90 12.16 17.66
C ARG A 223 9.91 12.28 16.13
N VAL A 224 9.22 11.37 15.43
CA VAL A 224 9.13 11.37 13.97
C VAL A 224 8.29 12.54 13.45
N CYS A 225 7.17 12.86 14.11
CA CYS A 225 6.34 14.02 13.79
C CYS A 225 7.12 15.33 13.91
N ARG A 226 7.93 15.49 14.97
CA ARG A 226 8.80 16.68 15.11
C ARG A 226 9.71 16.88 13.90
N VAL A 227 10.25 15.81 13.32
CA VAL A 227 11.10 15.91 12.13
C VAL A 227 10.29 16.31 10.90
N TRP A 228 9.12 15.69 10.70
CA TRP A 228 8.20 16.09 9.62
C TRP A 228 7.71 17.53 9.74
N ASP A 229 7.46 18.02 10.95
CA ASP A 229 7.05 19.40 11.18
C ASP A 229 8.12 20.40 10.73
N VAL A 230 9.41 20.09 10.93
CA VAL A 230 10.51 20.90 10.38
C VAL A 230 10.50 20.85 8.85
N VAL A 231 10.40 19.65 8.26
CA VAL A 231 10.35 19.47 6.80
C VAL A 231 9.19 20.26 6.17
N VAL A 232 8.01 20.20 6.77
CA VAL A 232 6.82 20.92 6.31
C VAL A 232 6.98 22.43 6.51
N ARG A 233 7.54 22.85 7.65
CA ARG A 233 7.74 24.27 7.98
C ARG A 233 8.65 25.00 6.99
N CYS A 234 9.60 24.31 6.37
CA CYS A 234 10.45 24.89 5.31
C CYS A 234 9.66 25.45 4.11
N PHE A 235 8.40 25.03 3.91
CA PHE A 235 7.54 25.43 2.81
C PHE A 235 6.19 25.96 3.31
N ARG A 236 6.18 26.55 4.53
CA ARG A 236 4.93 26.97 5.18
C ARG A 236 4.15 27.98 4.33
N ASP A 237 4.85 28.93 3.73
CA ASP A 237 4.23 29.98 2.92
C ASP A 237 3.51 29.40 1.70
N GLU A 238 4.08 28.38 1.06
CA GLU A 238 3.44 27.67 -0.04
C GLU A 238 2.32 26.75 0.45
N TRP A 239 2.49 26.06 1.59
CA TRP A 239 1.50 25.15 2.14
C TRP A 239 0.27 25.82 2.74
N ASP A 240 0.35 27.11 3.08
CA ASP A 240 -0.74 27.85 3.73
C ASP A 240 -2.04 27.77 2.93
N CYS A 241 -1.98 27.84 1.59
CA CYS A 241 -3.15 27.69 0.73
C CYS A 241 -3.81 26.31 0.85
N VAL A 242 -3.02 25.25 1.07
CA VAL A 242 -3.51 23.87 1.26
C VAL A 242 -4.09 23.70 2.67
N LEU A 243 -3.43 24.26 3.68
CA LEU A 243 -3.86 24.19 5.08
C LEU A 243 -5.20 24.90 5.29
N ARG A 244 -5.37 26.07 4.65
CA ARG A 244 -6.60 26.87 4.70
C ARG A 244 -7.69 26.41 3.73
N ASN A 245 -7.38 25.43 2.87
CA ASN A 245 -8.25 24.97 1.80
C ASN A 245 -8.75 26.15 0.92
N GLU A 246 -7.81 26.99 0.49
CA GLU A 246 -8.13 28.20 -0.25
C GLU A 246 -8.79 27.86 -1.60
N PRO A 247 -9.87 28.55 -1.97
CA PRO A 247 -10.52 28.32 -3.25
C PRO A 247 -9.57 28.72 -4.38
N THR A 248 -9.45 27.85 -5.38
CA THR A 248 -8.62 28.10 -6.54
C THR A 248 -9.46 28.64 -7.70
N SER A 249 -8.84 29.43 -8.59
CA SER A 249 -9.47 29.91 -9.83
C SER A 249 -9.61 28.81 -10.90
N SER A 250 -9.06 27.63 -10.64
CA SER A 250 -9.06 26.47 -11.55
C SER A 250 -9.91 25.33 -10.97
N LYS A 251 -10.07 24.23 -11.71
CA LYS A 251 -10.67 23.00 -11.15
C LYS A 251 -9.70 22.18 -10.29
N LEU A 252 -8.45 22.60 -10.18
CA LEU A 252 -7.40 21.90 -9.43
C LEU A 252 -7.38 22.36 -7.99
N SER A 253 -7.09 21.44 -7.08
CA SER A 253 -6.85 21.76 -5.68
C SER A 253 -5.59 22.61 -5.49
N PRO A 254 -5.45 23.31 -4.34
CA PRO A 254 -4.21 24.02 -4.02
C PRO A 254 -2.98 23.10 -4.08
N ALA A 255 -3.08 21.87 -3.56
CA ALA A 255 -1.99 20.90 -3.61
C ALA A 255 -1.64 20.45 -5.04
N ALA A 256 -2.65 20.35 -5.93
CA ALA A 256 -2.43 20.02 -7.33
C ALA A 256 -1.80 21.19 -8.10
N LEU A 257 -2.13 22.44 -7.76
CA LEU A 257 -1.49 23.63 -8.33
C LEU A 257 -0.01 23.72 -7.94
N LEU A 258 0.31 23.57 -6.65
CA LEU A 258 1.72 23.57 -6.21
C LEU A 258 2.55 22.53 -6.95
N ARG A 259 1.99 21.35 -7.26
CA ARG A 259 2.69 20.31 -8.03
C ARG A 259 2.98 20.68 -9.49
N GLN A 260 2.28 21.65 -10.06
CA GLN A 260 2.58 22.13 -11.41
C GLN A 260 3.93 22.84 -11.44
N ASP A 261 4.17 23.70 -10.45
CA ASP A 261 5.31 24.63 -10.47
C ASP A 261 6.49 24.13 -9.63
N TYR A 262 6.22 23.44 -8.52
CA TYR A 262 7.22 23.10 -7.50
C TYR A 262 7.54 21.61 -7.42
N LEU A 263 8.77 21.32 -6.96
CA LEU A 263 9.30 19.98 -6.72
C LEU A 263 8.96 19.44 -5.33
N PHE A 264 8.99 20.27 -4.28
CA PHE A 264 8.74 19.85 -2.89
C PHE A 264 7.42 19.10 -2.65
N PRO A 265 6.28 19.39 -3.33
CA PRO A 265 5.01 18.70 -3.06
C PRO A 265 4.92 17.30 -3.71
N HIS A 266 5.99 16.82 -4.34
CA HIS A 266 6.06 15.48 -4.94
C HIS A 266 6.65 14.47 -3.95
N GLY A 267 6.17 13.23 -4.01
CA GLY A 267 6.61 12.18 -3.07
C GLY A 267 8.12 11.89 -3.11
N LEU A 268 8.79 12.09 -4.25
CA LEU A 268 10.25 12.04 -4.38
C LEU A 268 10.92 13.04 -3.42
N ALA A 269 10.47 14.29 -3.46
CA ALA A 269 11.07 15.38 -2.71
C ALA A 269 10.79 15.25 -1.21
N MET A 270 9.55 14.92 -0.83
CA MET A 270 9.21 14.64 0.58
C MET A 270 10.04 13.50 1.17
N GLN A 271 10.29 12.43 0.41
CA GLN A 271 11.17 11.35 0.86
C GLN A 271 12.62 11.82 0.97
N GLY A 272 13.13 12.57 -0.02
CA GLY A 272 14.51 13.05 -0.01
C GLY A 272 14.77 14.11 1.06
N LEU A 273 13.77 14.94 1.38
CA LEU A 273 13.82 15.91 2.47
C LEU A 273 13.84 15.21 3.84
N ALA A 274 13.05 14.15 4.04
CA ALA A 274 13.11 13.34 5.26
C ALA A 274 14.49 12.67 5.44
N MET A 275 15.06 12.15 4.35
CA MET A 275 16.42 11.60 4.35
C MET A 275 17.47 12.68 4.66
N ALA A 276 17.39 13.84 4.01
CA ALA A 276 18.29 14.97 4.28
C ALA A 276 18.18 15.44 5.74
N ALA A 277 16.98 15.55 6.29
CA ALA A 277 16.78 15.91 7.69
C ALA A 277 17.49 14.91 8.61
N GLY A 278 17.32 13.60 8.38
CA GLY A 278 18.03 12.56 9.13
C GLY A 278 19.57 12.64 9.01
N GLU A 279 20.09 12.95 7.82
CA GLU A 279 21.53 13.18 7.63
C GLU A 279 22.02 14.41 8.41
N VAL A 280 21.31 15.54 8.31
CA VAL A 280 21.65 16.78 9.02
C VAL A 280 21.56 16.60 10.54
N MET A 281 20.58 15.84 11.04
CA MET A 281 20.48 15.45 12.46
C MET A 281 21.72 14.70 12.93
N CYS A 282 22.20 13.73 12.15
CA CYS A 282 23.41 12.97 12.49
C CYS A 282 24.68 13.83 12.44
N LEU A 283 24.71 14.88 11.62
CA LEU A 283 25.90 15.73 11.44
C LEU A 283 25.98 16.87 12.46
N TRP A 284 24.83 17.42 12.86
CA TRP A 284 24.77 18.70 13.57
C TRP A 284 24.08 18.63 14.93
N GLY A 285 23.62 17.45 15.38
CA GLY A 285 23.05 17.28 16.72
C GLY A 285 21.92 18.28 16.98
N ASP A 286 22.00 19.02 18.09
CA ASP A 286 20.96 19.98 18.51
C ASP A 286 20.73 21.16 17.55
N ASP A 287 21.70 21.50 16.69
CA ASP A 287 21.59 22.61 15.73
C ASP A 287 20.91 22.22 14.41
N TRP A 288 20.50 20.95 14.26
CA TRP A 288 20.09 20.39 12.98
C TRP A 288 18.92 21.12 12.33
N GLN A 289 17.93 21.60 13.11
CA GLN A 289 16.74 22.25 12.55
C GLN A 289 17.13 23.55 11.84
N LEU A 290 17.92 24.39 12.50
CA LEU A 290 18.36 25.67 11.94
C LEU A 290 19.22 25.46 10.68
N ARG A 291 20.09 24.45 10.71
CA ARG A 291 20.97 24.08 9.60
C ARG A 291 20.17 23.57 8.41
N PHE A 292 19.23 22.67 8.66
CA PHE A 292 18.34 22.11 7.65
C PHE A 292 17.46 23.18 7.00
N GLU A 293 16.83 24.05 7.78
CA GLU A 293 15.98 25.14 7.26
C GLU A 293 16.78 26.09 6.36
N LYS A 294 17.98 26.49 6.78
CA LYS A 294 18.88 27.32 5.95
C LYS A 294 19.29 26.62 4.66
N ALA A 295 19.62 25.34 4.73
CA ALA A 295 19.96 24.55 3.56
C ALA A 295 18.80 24.51 2.56
N VAL A 296 17.60 24.18 3.01
CA VAL A 296 16.40 24.09 2.17
C VAL A 296 16.05 25.44 1.55
N ALA A 297 16.14 26.54 2.32
CA ALA A 297 15.87 27.89 1.83
C ALA A 297 16.87 28.39 0.78
N SER A 298 18.04 27.74 0.66
CA SER A 298 19.07 28.12 -0.33
C SER A 298 18.80 27.63 -1.76
N PHE A 299 17.75 26.84 -1.97
CA PHE A 299 17.40 26.28 -3.29
C PHE A 299 16.14 26.94 -3.87
N ASP A 300 16.12 27.11 -5.19
CA ASP A 300 14.87 27.38 -5.92
C ASP A 300 14.15 26.05 -6.15
N TRP A 301 13.06 25.81 -5.42
CA TRP A 301 12.27 24.55 -5.49
C TRP A 301 11.34 24.45 -6.70
N ARG A 302 11.36 25.41 -7.63
CA ARG A 302 10.63 25.29 -8.90
C ARG A 302 11.18 24.15 -9.72
N ARG A 303 10.30 23.41 -10.40
CA ARG A 303 10.68 22.25 -11.23
C ARG A 303 11.54 22.62 -12.44
N GLU A 304 11.52 23.90 -12.82
CA GLU A 304 12.35 24.44 -13.89
C GLU A 304 13.73 24.91 -13.39
N SER A 305 13.99 24.88 -12.08
CA SER A 305 15.29 25.25 -11.54
C SER A 305 16.37 24.28 -12.04
N PRO A 306 17.52 24.81 -12.53
CA PRO A 306 18.68 24.00 -12.89
C PRO A 306 19.19 23.09 -11.77
N ASP A 307 18.95 23.46 -10.49
CA ASP A 307 19.36 22.66 -9.33
C ASP A 307 18.81 21.22 -9.37
N TRP A 308 17.66 21.01 -10.02
CA TRP A 308 16.95 19.73 -10.02
C TRP A 308 17.03 18.97 -11.35
N PHE A 309 17.49 19.61 -12.42
CA PHE A 309 17.54 19.00 -13.74
C PHE A 309 18.64 17.93 -13.83
N GLY A 310 18.32 16.80 -14.46
CA GLY A 310 19.18 15.63 -14.57
C GLY A 310 19.12 14.69 -13.37
N THR A 311 18.55 15.13 -12.25
CA THR A 311 18.47 14.35 -11.01
C THR A 311 17.00 14.11 -10.65
N ALA A 312 16.36 15.04 -9.97
CA ALA A 312 14.95 14.98 -9.55
C ALA A 312 13.96 15.32 -10.67
N VAL A 313 14.40 16.07 -11.69
CA VAL A 313 13.63 16.44 -12.88
C VAL A 313 14.42 16.02 -14.13
N VAL A 314 13.74 15.39 -15.09
CA VAL A 314 14.32 14.97 -16.37
C VAL A 314 13.44 15.39 -17.53
N THR A 315 14.02 15.49 -18.73
CA THR A 315 13.24 15.76 -19.95
C THR A 315 12.33 14.57 -20.25
N GLY A 316 11.03 14.84 -20.35
CA GLY A 316 10.03 13.89 -20.82
C GLY A 316 9.50 14.27 -22.21
N PRO A 317 8.66 13.42 -22.82
CA PRO A 317 8.07 13.67 -24.15
C PRO A 317 7.26 14.97 -24.23
N ASN A 318 6.69 15.40 -23.11
CA ASN A 318 5.82 16.58 -22.99
C ASN A 318 6.45 17.67 -22.10
N GLY A 319 7.79 17.73 -22.02
CA GLY A 319 8.52 18.68 -21.18
C GLY A 319 9.02 18.08 -19.85
N PRO A 320 9.38 18.94 -18.87
CA PRO A 320 10.01 18.52 -17.61
C PRO A 320 9.14 17.54 -16.81
N ARG A 321 9.72 16.39 -16.45
CA ARG A 321 9.08 15.27 -15.75
C ARG A 321 9.80 14.99 -14.43
N ILE A 322 9.05 14.73 -13.36
CA ILE A 322 9.62 14.25 -12.09
C ILE A 322 10.22 12.86 -12.28
N ASN A 323 11.49 12.71 -11.92
CA ASN A 323 12.24 11.47 -11.99
C ASN A 323 12.16 10.70 -10.66
N ASN A 324 11.00 10.12 -10.38
CA ASN A 324 10.72 9.45 -9.10
C ASN A 324 11.46 8.10 -8.96
N THR A 325 12.77 8.14 -8.73
CA THR A 325 13.64 6.96 -8.55
C THR A 325 14.37 7.03 -7.21
N GLY A 326 14.75 5.87 -6.66
CA GLY A 326 15.51 5.83 -5.42
C GLY A 326 16.88 6.51 -5.52
N ALA A 327 17.50 6.54 -6.70
CA ALA A 327 18.74 7.27 -6.94
C ALA A 327 18.52 8.79 -6.85
N ALA A 328 17.47 9.31 -7.48
CA ALA A 328 17.10 10.72 -7.41
C ALA A 328 16.75 11.17 -5.98
N VAL A 329 16.10 10.32 -5.19
CA VAL A 329 15.81 10.62 -3.76
C VAL A 329 17.13 10.84 -3.00
N LYS A 330 18.07 9.90 -3.14
CA LYS A 330 19.37 9.96 -2.45
C LYS A 330 20.23 11.12 -2.93
N ASP A 331 20.11 11.50 -4.19
CA ASP A 331 20.86 12.61 -4.76
C ASP A 331 20.31 13.96 -4.30
N LEU A 332 18.98 14.12 -4.28
CA LEU A 332 18.30 15.27 -3.67
C LEU A 332 18.69 15.40 -2.20
N ALA A 333 18.64 14.30 -1.44
CA ALA A 333 18.96 14.31 -0.02
C ALA A 333 20.39 14.80 0.25
N ARG A 334 21.38 14.21 -0.45
CA ARG A 334 22.79 14.59 -0.35
C ARG A 334 23.04 16.03 -0.77
N THR A 335 22.39 16.48 -1.85
CA THR A 335 22.50 17.86 -2.34
C THR A 335 22.01 18.87 -1.29
N VAL A 336 20.87 18.59 -0.64
CA VAL A 336 20.34 19.45 0.43
C VAL A 336 21.24 19.39 1.66
N ALA A 337 21.60 18.20 2.14
CA ALA A 337 22.42 18.03 3.34
C ALA A 337 23.81 18.67 3.22
N ALA A 338 24.39 18.71 2.01
CA ALA A 338 25.68 19.35 1.76
C ALA A 338 25.68 20.89 1.95
N ARG A 339 24.50 21.53 2.02
CA ARG A 339 24.36 22.99 2.25
C ARG A 339 23.93 23.34 3.69
N ALA A 340 23.87 22.36 4.59
CA ALA A 340 23.52 22.54 6.00
C ALA A 340 24.71 23.05 6.83
#